data_AF-A0A8T7HNL5-F1
#
_entry.id   AF-A0A8T7HNL5-F1
#
_cell.length_a   1.000
_cell.length_b   1.000
_cell.length_c   1.000
_cell.angle_alpha   90.00
_cell.angle_beta   90.00
_cell.angle_gamma   90.00
#
_symmetry.space_group_name_H-M   'P 1'
#
loop_
_entity.id
_entity.type
_entity.pdbx_description
1 polymer ?
#
loop_
_entity_poly.entity_id
_entity_poly.type
_entity_poly.pdbx_seq_one_letter_code
_entity_poly.pdbx_strand_id
1 'polypeptide(L)'
;MKKTLLIILLISLSGAYAACDFSPVSKDTVGFLAEIPSLDTKLSNCPVPLDSSSKLIFGNNQQVQLTITRADKSTSYVLFTITNGALSGLTSGAGKHGYEIVIAECDLNSVLGASDRAGAFIYMYLQGKAKIVPKGLWNLLKFASAKLLASGSLKKAAVPVESSCLKQNGDVCQHGGECVSKNCVGVGQGPPWTYKCSCDPFTFKTSCPAASQPAPSNPSSKKPAGEICQHGGECTTGNCVGVGQGPPWTYRCSCDAFKYVTGC
;
A
#
# COMPACT_ATOMS: atom_id res chain seq x y z
N MET A 1 -4.24 -17.02 24.00
CA MET A 1 -4.64 -16.98 22.58
C MET A 1 -3.43 -17.33 21.72
N LYS A 2 -3.58 -18.27 20.79
CA LYS A 2 -2.51 -18.92 20.00
C LYS A 2 -1.97 -17.97 18.92
N LYS A 3 -0.76 -17.45 19.14
CA LYS A 3 -0.01 -16.51 18.29
C LYS A 3 0.65 -17.27 17.12
N THR A 4 -0.14 -17.65 16.12
CA THR A 4 0.33 -18.48 15.00
C THR A 4 0.00 -17.82 13.68
N LEU A 5 0.80 -16.82 13.28
CA LEU A 5 1.50 -16.85 11.99
C LEU A 5 2.45 -15.65 11.89
N LEU A 6 3.70 -15.88 12.24
CA LEU A 6 4.73 -14.87 12.25
C LEU A 6 5.25 -14.54 10.86
N ILE A 7 4.43 -13.78 10.15
CA ILE A 7 4.94 -12.62 9.42
C ILE A 7 4.75 -11.36 10.29
N ILE A 8 4.78 -11.60 11.60
CA ILE A 8 4.57 -10.74 12.77
C ILE A 8 5.95 -10.23 13.27
N LEU A 9 7.06 -10.60 12.63
CA LEU A 9 8.37 -10.49 13.26
C LEU A 9 8.98 -9.08 13.27
N LEU A 10 8.53 -8.12 12.46
CA LEU A 10 9.36 -6.93 12.21
C LEU A 10 8.76 -5.61 12.63
N ILE A 11 7.46 -5.57 12.87
CA ILE A 11 6.78 -4.28 13.06
C ILE A 11 5.89 -4.30 14.31
N SER A 12 5.63 -5.47 14.90
CA SER A 12 4.65 -5.68 15.98
C SER A 12 5.25 -6.16 17.31
N LEU A 13 6.53 -5.90 17.58
CA LEU A 13 7.20 -6.36 18.79
C LEU A 13 6.93 -5.52 20.05
N SER A 14 5.93 -4.62 20.02
CA SER A 14 5.60 -3.69 21.11
C SER A 14 4.90 -4.30 22.34
N GLY A 15 4.90 -5.62 22.57
CA GLY A 15 4.07 -6.14 23.68
C GLY A 15 4.28 -7.55 24.23
N ALA A 16 5.40 -8.25 23.99
CA ALA A 16 5.55 -9.60 24.56
C ALA A 16 6.89 -9.95 25.21
N TYR A 17 7.93 -9.12 25.05
CA TYR A 17 9.21 -9.31 25.72
C TYR A 17 9.62 -8.00 26.39
N ALA A 18 9.15 -7.80 27.62
CA ALA A 18 9.44 -6.58 28.41
C ALA A 18 10.94 -6.32 28.65
N ALA A 19 11.82 -7.27 28.31
CA ALA A 19 13.26 -7.10 28.45
C ALA A 19 13.90 -6.33 27.28
N CYS A 20 13.31 -6.36 26.08
CA CYS A 20 13.99 -5.91 24.86
C CYS A 20 13.01 -5.15 23.98
N ASP A 21 12.97 -3.84 24.19
CA ASP A 21 12.16 -2.90 23.42
C ASP A 21 12.70 -2.76 21.99
N PHE A 22 12.37 -3.78 21.19
CA PHE A 22 12.62 -3.85 19.77
C PHE A 22 11.33 -3.46 19.04
N SER A 23 11.16 -2.18 18.75
CA SER A 23 10.13 -1.73 17.83
C SER A 23 10.70 -0.57 17.00
N PRO A 24 10.62 -0.62 15.66
CA PRO A 24 10.99 0.54 14.85
C PRO A 24 10.08 1.72 15.22
N VAL A 25 10.64 2.92 15.34
CA VAL A 25 9.88 4.12 15.69
C VAL A 25 9.32 4.77 14.42
N SER A 26 10.03 4.61 13.31
CA SER A 26 9.65 5.11 12.00
C SER A 26 8.26 4.65 11.55
N LYS A 27 7.59 5.54 10.82
CA LYS A 27 6.28 5.29 10.20
C LYS A 27 6.37 5.17 8.68
N ASP A 28 7.58 5.23 8.14
CA ASP A 28 7.87 5.14 6.72
C ASP A 28 9.16 4.34 6.47
N THR A 29 9.30 3.89 5.23
CA THR A 29 10.37 3.01 4.78
C THR A 29 11.73 3.69 4.88
N VAL A 30 11.83 4.98 4.59
CA VAL A 30 13.11 5.70 4.60
C VAL A 30 13.64 5.77 6.04
N GLY A 31 12.79 6.17 6.99
CA GLY A 31 13.11 6.15 8.41
C GLY A 31 13.42 4.74 8.92
N PHE A 32 12.63 3.73 8.50
CA PHE A 32 12.90 2.33 8.86
C PHE A 32 14.28 1.87 8.40
N LEU A 33 14.67 2.16 7.15
CA LEU A 33 15.98 1.80 6.63
C LEU A 33 17.11 2.51 7.37
N ALA A 34 16.90 3.77 7.77
CA ALA A 34 17.86 4.53 8.57
C ALA A 34 18.01 3.99 10.01
N GLU A 35 16.96 3.39 10.57
CA GLU A 35 16.98 2.80 11.92
C GLU A 35 17.70 1.45 12.00
N ILE A 36 17.94 0.76 10.87
CA ILE A 36 18.50 -0.59 10.81
C ILE A 36 19.75 -0.77 11.69
N PRO A 37 20.80 0.08 11.62
CA PRO A 37 22.00 -0.11 12.44
C PRO A 37 21.72 -0.08 13.95
N SER A 38 20.79 0.78 14.38
CA SER A 38 20.41 0.88 15.80
C SER A 38 19.59 -0.33 16.25
N LEU A 39 18.71 -0.84 15.38
CA LEU A 39 17.92 -2.03 15.61
C LEU A 39 18.80 -3.30 15.66
N ASP A 40 19.80 -3.40 14.79
CA ASP A 40 20.77 -4.49 14.78
C ASP A 40 21.60 -4.56 16.07
N THR A 41 22.07 -3.40 16.53
CA THR A 41 22.81 -3.29 17.80
C THR A 41 21.95 -3.76 18.98
N LYS A 42 20.65 -3.42 18.98
CA LYS A 42 19.71 -3.90 20.00
C LYS A 42 19.51 -5.42 19.93
N LEU A 43 19.34 -5.99 18.72
CA LEU A 43 19.14 -7.44 18.54
C LEU A 43 20.37 -8.26 18.91
N SER A 44 21.56 -7.73 18.65
CA SER A 44 22.82 -8.40 19.02
C SER A 44 22.96 -8.53 20.53
N ASN A 45 22.52 -7.51 21.28
CA ASN A 45 22.54 -7.51 22.74
C ASN A 45 21.32 -8.22 23.35
N CYS A 46 20.20 -8.25 22.64
CA CYS A 46 19.03 -8.99 23.04
C CYS A 46 18.30 -9.63 21.86
N PRO A 47 18.62 -10.90 21.57
CA PRO A 47 17.90 -11.67 20.58
C PRO A 47 16.43 -11.88 20.99
N VAL A 48 15.53 -11.74 20.03
CA VAL A 48 14.08 -11.91 20.25
C VAL A 48 13.69 -13.34 19.92
N PRO A 49 13.29 -14.18 20.89
CA PRO A 49 12.96 -15.57 20.63
C PRO A 49 11.69 -15.69 19.79
N LEU A 50 11.75 -16.54 18.77
CA LEU A 50 10.62 -16.85 17.91
C LEU A 50 9.64 -17.79 18.64
N ASP A 51 8.33 -17.62 18.41
CA ASP A 51 7.35 -18.60 18.88
C ASP A 51 7.49 -19.95 18.15
N SER A 52 6.88 -20.99 18.69
CA SER A 52 6.98 -22.36 18.16
C SER A 52 6.56 -22.48 16.70
N SER A 53 5.54 -21.75 16.26
CA SER A 53 5.05 -21.81 14.88
C SER A 53 6.06 -21.23 13.90
N SER A 54 6.76 -20.19 14.34
CA SER A 54 7.77 -19.48 13.58
C SER A 54 9.05 -20.26 13.46
N LYS A 55 9.48 -20.90 14.55
CA LYS A 55 10.60 -21.84 14.53
C LYS A 55 10.34 -23.01 13.57
N LEU A 56 9.09 -23.45 13.43
CA LEU A 56 8.72 -24.50 12.47
C LEU A 56 8.94 -24.06 11.00
N ILE A 57 8.58 -22.81 10.67
CA ILE A 57 8.69 -22.27 9.31
C ILE A 57 10.15 -21.90 9.03
N PHE A 58 10.72 -21.01 9.83
CA PHE A 58 12.03 -20.41 9.55
C PHE A 58 13.21 -21.26 10.02
N GLY A 59 12.98 -22.23 10.92
CA GLY A 59 14.05 -23.05 11.48
C GLY A 59 14.89 -22.33 12.52
N ASN A 60 16.00 -22.95 12.90
CA ASN A 60 16.88 -22.44 13.96
C ASN A 60 17.99 -21.53 13.42
N ASN A 61 18.48 -21.73 12.19
CA ASN A 61 19.58 -20.97 11.61
C ASN A 61 19.25 -20.61 10.16
N GLN A 62 18.68 -19.42 9.95
CA GLN A 62 18.15 -19.03 8.66
C GLN A 62 18.21 -17.51 8.50
N GLN A 63 18.37 -17.06 7.27
CA GLN A 63 18.16 -15.67 6.91
C GLN A 63 16.84 -15.50 6.15
N VAL A 64 16.14 -14.41 6.46
CA VAL A 64 14.95 -13.95 5.76
C VAL A 64 15.30 -12.62 5.11
N GLN A 65 15.00 -12.44 3.84
CA GLN A 65 15.22 -11.16 3.16
C GLN A 65 13.89 -10.45 2.99
N LEU A 66 13.80 -9.17 3.35
CA LEU A 66 12.76 -8.26 2.93
C LEU A 66 13.26 -7.50 1.69
N THR A 67 12.53 -7.66 0.61
CA THR A 67 12.71 -7.00 -0.68
C THR A 67 11.64 -5.91 -0.80
N ILE A 68 12.07 -4.66 -0.82
CA ILE A 68 11.20 -3.48 -0.87
C ILE A 68 11.30 -2.86 -2.26
N THR A 69 10.21 -2.91 -3.03
CA THR A 69 10.15 -2.25 -4.34
C THR A 69 9.73 -0.80 -4.17
N ARG A 70 10.62 0.13 -4.54
CA ARG A 70 10.42 1.57 -4.41
C ARG A 70 9.66 2.16 -5.59
N ALA A 71 9.13 3.37 -5.42
CA ALA A 71 8.35 4.04 -6.47
C ALA A 71 9.16 4.31 -7.76
N ASP A 72 10.47 4.53 -7.63
CA ASP A 72 11.41 4.70 -8.74
C ASP A 72 11.85 3.36 -9.39
N LYS A 73 11.21 2.24 -9.01
CA LYS A 73 11.54 0.87 -9.39
C LYS A 73 12.90 0.37 -8.88
N SER A 74 13.61 1.15 -8.08
CA SER A 74 14.75 0.63 -7.34
C SER A 74 14.28 -0.34 -6.26
N THR A 75 15.21 -1.16 -5.77
CA THR A 75 14.92 -2.14 -4.72
C THR A 75 15.84 -1.94 -3.54
N SER A 76 15.26 -1.91 -2.35
CA SER A 76 16.00 -1.96 -1.09
C SER A 76 15.86 -3.33 -0.47
N TYR A 77 16.92 -3.78 0.19
CA TYR A 77 16.98 -5.10 0.79
C TYR A 77 17.32 -4.98 2.26
N VAL A 78 16.66 -5.79 3.08
CA VAL A 78 16.92 -5.91 4.50
C VAL A 78 16.99 -7.39 4.84
N LEU A 79 18.06 -7.83 5.49
CA LEU A 79 18.30 -9.21 5.83
C LEU A 79 18.15 -9.41 7.34
N PHE A 80 17.23 -10.30 7.72
CA PHE A 80 17.00 -10.70 9.09
C PHE A 80 17.74 -11.99 9.36
N THR A 81 18.51 -12.03 10.43
CA THR A 81 19.25 -13.22 10.84
C THR A 81 18.54 -13.89 12.01
N ILE A 82 18.17 -15.16 11.82
CA ILE A 82 17.61 -16.02 12.85
C ILE A 82 18.69 -17.01 13.27
N THR A 83 19.05 -16.98 14.55
CA THR A 83 20.04 -17.88 15.16
C THR A 83 19.43 -18.55 16.38
N ASN A 84 19.58 -19.87 16.48
CA ASN A 84 18.94 -20.70 17.52
C ASN A 84 17.44 -20.42 17.73
N GLY A 85 16.74 -20.09 16.64
CA GLY A 85 15.31 -19.78 16.67
C GLY A 85 14.98 -18.47 17.39
N ALA A 86 15.89 -17.50 17.41
CA ALA A 86 15.68 -16.12 17.82
C ALA A 86 16.12 -15.17 16.70
N LEU A 87 15.40 -14.07 16.51
CA LEU A 87 15.87 -12.96 15.69
C LEU A 87 17.06 -12.32 16.40
N SER A 88 18.24 -12.37 15.79
CA SER A 88 19.50 -11.98 16.43
C SER A 88 20.25 -10.90 15.67
N GLY A 89 19.78 -10.51 14.48
CA GLY A 89 20.46 -9.47 13.69
C GLY A 89 19.64 -8.98 12.52
N LEU A 90 20.04 -7.82 12.02
CA LEU A 90 19.39 -7.05 10.98
C LEU A 90 20.43 -6.30 10.15
N THR A 91 20.50 -6.51 8.84
CA THR A 91 21.45 -5.79 8.00
C THR A 91 20.80 -5.26 6.74
N SER A 92 21.23 -4.07 6.31
CA SER A 92 20.85 -3.54 5.00
C SER A 92 21.66 -4.25 3.92
N GLY A 93 21.00 -4.65 2.85
CA GLY A 93 21.63 -5.35 1.72
C GLY A 93 20.98 -6.70 1.40
N ALA A 94 21.29 -7.20 0.22
CA ALA A 94 20.87 -8.52 -0.21
C ALA A 94 21.82 -9.59 0.33
N GLY A 95 21.31 -10.79 0.58
CA GLY A 95 22.11 -11.89 1.10
C GLY A 95 21.50 -13.25 0.81
N LYS A 96 22.22 -14.31 1.18
CA LYS A 96 21.71 -15.68 1.01
C LYS A 96 20.60 -15.94 2.01
N HIS A 97 19.37 -16.06 1.53
CA HIS A 97 18.19 -16.25 2.37
C HIS A 97 17.44 -17.52 2.00
N GLY A 98 16.74 -18.10 2.97
CA GLY A 98 15.84 -19.23 2.72
C GLY A 98 14.39 -18.81 2.52
N TYR A 99 14.06 -17.56 2.87
CA TYR A 99 12.75 -16.95 2.66
C TYR A 99 12.93 -15.51 2.21
N GLU A 100 12.07 -15.06 1.30
CA GLU A 100 12.01 -13.70 0.82
C GLU A 100 10.61 -13.13 1.07
N ILE A 101 10.53 -11.94 1.65
CA ILE A 101 9.32 -11.16 1.84
C ILE A 101 9.36 -10.04 0.81
N VAL A 102 8.37 -9.95 -0.07
CA VAL A 102 8.30 -8.92 -1.11
C VAL A 102 7.13 -7.99 -0.80
N ILE A 103 7.40 -6.69 -0.74
CA ILE A 103 6.38 -5.65 -0.50
C ILE A 103 6.77 -4.35 -1.21
N ALA A 104 5.80 -3.56 -1.66
CA ALA A 104 6.07 -2.22 -2.18
C ALA A 104 6.34 -1.22 -1.04
N GLU A 105 7.16 -0.20 -1.28
CA GLU A 105 7.51 0.85 -0.31
C GLU A 105 6.27 1.52 0.30
N CYS A 106 5.29 1.86 -0.54
CA CYS A 106 4.04 2.47 -0.09
C CYS A 106 3.16 1.52 0.75
N ASP A 107 3.11 0.23 0.42
CA ASP A 107 2.41 -0.75 1.24
C ASP A 107 3.12 -0.94 2.58
N LEU A 108 4.46 -0.95 2.57
CA LEU A 108 5.26 -0.99 3.80
C LEU A 108 5.06 0.26 4.66
N ASN A 109 4.93 1.45 4.07
CA ASN A 109 4.59 2.67 4.80
C ASN A 109 3.22 2.56 5.48
N SER A 110 2.21 2.02 4.79
CA SER A 110 0.90 1.74 5.41
C SER A 110 1.02 0.80 6.60
N VAL A 111 1.87 -0.22 6.50
CA VAL A 111 2.13 -1.15 7.59
C VAL A 111 2.87 -0.47 8.74
N LEU A 112 3.93 0.30 8.48
CA LEU A 112 4.73 1.00 9.50
C LEU A 112 3.93 2.10 10.23
N GLY A 113 3.00 2.75 9.52
CA GLY A 113 2.11 3.77 10.07
C GLY A 113 0.92 3.24 10.88
N ALA A 114 0.61 1.94 10.76
CA ALA A 114 -0.51 1.33 11.49
C ALA A 114 -0.23 1.22 12.99
N SER A 115 -1.28 1.23 13.82
CA SER A 115 -1.19 0.93 15.25
C SER A 115 -0.93 -0.57 15.49
N ASP A 116 -1.67 -1.43 14.80
CA ASP A 116 -1.40 -2.87 14.71
C ASP A 116 -0.69 -3.21 13.40
N ARG A 117 0.63 -3.10 13.45
CA ARG A 117 1.51 -3.32 12.32
C ARG A 117 1.56 -4.80 11.88
N ALA A 118 1.33 -5.73 12.79
CA ALA A 118 1.21 -7.16 12.46
C ALA A 118 -0.05 -7.40 11.65
N GLY A 119 -1.18 -6.92 12.17
CA GLY A 119 -2.47 -7.06 11.52
C GLY A 119 -2.50 -6.40 10.15
N ALA A 120 -1.87 -5.22 10.03
CA ALA A 120 -1.70 -4.51 8.76
C ALA A 120 -0.90 -5.31 7.74
N PHE A 121 0.25 -5.89 8.15
CA PHE A 121 1.04 -6.74 7.25
C PHE A 121 0.25 -7.98 6.82
N ILE A 122 -0.41 -8.66 7.76
CA ILE A 122 -1.24 -9.85 7.48
C ILE A 122 -2.31 -9.51 6.46
N TYR A 123 -2.97 -8.35 6.61
CA TYR A 123 -3.93 -7.85 5.65
C TYR A 123 -3.29 -7.67 4.27
N MET A 124 -2.14 -7.01 4.15
CA MET A 124 -1.41 -6.87 2.88
C MET A 124 -1.03 -8.22 2.26
N TYR A 125 -0.63 -9.19 3.07
CA TYR A 125 -0.31 -10.55 2.62
C TYR A 125 -1.54 -11.27 2.08
N LEU A 126 -2.67 -11.20 2.78
CA LEU A 126 -3.93 -11.82 2.33
C LEU A 126 -4.48 -11.18 1.05
N GLN A 127 -4.24 -9.89 0.85
CA GLN A 127 -4.57 -9.17 -0.39
C GLN A 127 -3.58 -9.42 -1.54
N GLY A 128 -2.49 -10.17 -1.30
CA GLY A 128 -1.45 -10.45 -2.29
C GLY A 128 -0.52 -9.26 -2.59
N LYS A 129 -0.63 -8.17 -1.82
CA LYS A 129 0.24 -6.98 -1.90
C LYS A 129 1.59 -7.20 -1.24
N ALA A 130 1.61 -8.00 -0.17
CA ALA A 130 2.83 -8.58 0.38
C ALA A 130 2.91 -10.07 0.05
N LYS A 131 4.12 -10.59 -0.21
CA LYS A 131 4.33 -12.01 -0.55
C LYS A 131 5.43 -12.59 0.30
N ILE A 132 5.31 -13.87 0.64
CA ILE A 132 6.42 -14.68 1.15
C ILE A 132 6.76 -15.73 0.11
N VAL A 133 8.01 -15.71 -0.31
CA VAL A 133 8.59 -16.61 -1.30
C VAL A 133 9.65 -17.46 -0.60
N PRO A 134 9.33 -18.73 -0.26
CA PRO A 134 10.33 -19.67 0.22
C PRO A 134 11.33 -20.02 -0.91
N LYS A 135 12.61 -20.14 -0.57
CA LYS A 135 13.66 -20.57 -1.50
C LYS A 135 14.06 -22.02 -1.22
N GLY A 136 13.97 -22.86 -2.24
CA GLY A 136 14.26 -24.30 -2.16
C GLY A 136 13.06 -25.16 -1.77
N LEU A 137 13.11 -26.44 -2.17
CA LEU A 137 11.99 -27.38 -2.05
C LEU A 137 11.54 -27.60 -0.60
N TRP A 138 12.48 -27.75 0.33
CA TRP A 138 12.17 -27.99 1.74
C TRP A 138 11.48 -26.81 2.40
N ASN A 139 11.91 -25.58 2.11
CA ASN A 139 11.27 -24.38 2.65
C ASN A 139 9.88 -24.17 2.03
N LEU A 140 9.71 -24.50 0.75
CA LEU A 140 8.40 -24.46 0.09
C LEU A 140 7.41 -25.42 0.77
N LEU A 141 7.82 -26.67 1.03
CA LEU A 141 6.98 -27.67 1.68
C LEU A 141 6.59 -27.28 3.12
N LYS A 142 7.57 -26.79 3.91
CA LYS A 142 7.33 -26.27 5.26
C LYS A 142 6.35 -25.10 5.23
N PHE A 143 6.54 -24.17 4.29
CA PHE A 143 5.68 -23.00 4.19
C PHE A 143 4.26 -23.37 3.73
N ALA A 144 4.11 -24.26 2.76
CA ALA A 144 2.80 -24.68 2.26
C ALA A 144 1.95 -25.35 3.35
N SER A 145 2.56 -26.26 4.12
CA SER A 145 1.88 -26.92 5.25
C SER A 145 1.49 -25.92 6.35
N ALA A 146 2.40 -25.01 6.72
CA ALA A 146 2.09 -23.96 7.69
C ALA A 146 0.98 -23.01 7.22
N LYS A 147 1.00 -22.62 5.94
CA LYS A 147 -0.02 -21.73 5.34
C LYS A 147 -1.42 -22.34 5.40
N LEU A 148 -1.53 -23.64 5.10
CA LEU A 148 -2.81 -24.36 5.16
C LEU A 148 -3.41 -24.30 6.57
N LEU A 149 -2.60 -24.63 7.58
CA LEU A 149 -3.01 -24.71 8.99
C LEU A 149 -3.33 -23.33 9.59
N ALA A 150 -2.69 -22.27 9.10
CA ALA A 150 -2.81 -20.93 9.68
C ALA A 150 -3.82 -20.00 8.99
N SER A 151 -4.36 -20.40 7.83
CA SER A 151 -5.22 -19.54 7.00
C SER A 151 -6.43 -18.94 7.75
N GLY A 152 -7.08 -19.71 8.62
CA GLY A 152 -8.20 -19.23 9.44
C GLY A 152 -7.78 -18.23 10.52
N SER A 153 -6.64 -18.46 11.17
CA SER A 153 -6.09 -17.56 12.20
C SER A 153 -5.58 -16.26 11.60
N LEU A 154 -4.97 -16.31 10.41
CA LEU A 154 -4.54 -15.13 9.66
C LEU A 154 -5.70 -14.19 9.37
N LYS A 155 -6.82 -14.71 8.85
CA LYS A 155 -7.99 -13.88 8.52
C LYS A 155 -8.55 -13.15 9.75
N LYS A 156 -8.47 -13.77 10.94
CA LYS A 156 -8.93 -13.15 12.19
C LYS A 156 -7.96 -12.11 12.75
N ALA A 157 -6.67 -12.25 12.45
CA ALA A 157 -5.63 -11.33 12.88
C ALA A 157 -5.41 -10.16 11.90
N ALA A 158 -6.01 -10.20 10.72
CA ALA A 158 -5.88 -9.15 9.72
C ALA A 158 -6.57 -7.86 10.19
N VAL A 159 -5.83 -6.75 10.23
CA VAL A 159 -6.37 -5.43 10.49
C VAL A 159 -6.39 -4.67 9.16
N PRO A 160 -7.59 -4.27 8.66
CA PRO A 160 -7.68 -3.51 7.43
C PRO A 160 -6.84 -2.25 7.49
N VAL A 161 -6.02 -2.05 6.47
CA VAL A 161 -5.26 -0.83 6.25
C VAL A 161 -5.38 -0.41 4.80
N GLU A 162 -5.55 0.89 4.58
CA GLU A 162 -5.52 1.43 3.24
C GLU A 162 -4.08 1.44 2.74
N SER A 163 -3.91 0.95 1.51
CA SER A 163 -2.62 1.01 0.83
C SER A 163 -2.38 2.45 0.39
N SER A 164 -1.23 2.99 0.76
CA SER A 164 -0.79 4.29 0.24
C SER A 164 -0.24 4.19 -1.19
N CYS A 165 -0.19 2.98 -1.77
CA CYS A 165 0.20 2.78 -3.16
C CYS A 165 -0.93 3.22 -4.07
N LEU A 166 -0.80 4.44 -4.57
CA LEU A 166 -1.60 4.90 -5.70
C LEU A 166 -1.16 4.12 -6.95
N LYS A 167 -2.12 3.43 -7.54
CA LYS A 167 -2.04 2.73 -8.81
C LYS A 167 -1.72 3.72 -9.94
N GLN A 168 -0.84 3.31 -10.84
CA GLN A 168 -0.42 4.12 -11.97
C GLN A 168 -1.48 4.09 -13.07
N ASN A 169 -1.45 5.05 -14.00
CA ASN A 169 -2.36 5.02 -15.14
C ASN A 169 -2.18 3.72 -15.94
N GLY A 170 -3.28 3.02 -16.22
CA GLY A 170 -3.31 1.71 -16.86
C GLY A 170 -3.59 0.55 -15.91
N ASP A 171 -3.35 0.72 -14.60
CA ASP A 171 -3.60 -0.31 -13.60
C ASP A 171 -5.10 -0.48 -13.34
N VAL A 172 -5.54 -1.70 -13.03
CA VAL A 172 -6.94 -1.98 -12.69
C VAL A 172 -7.28 -1.37 -11.32
N CYS A 173 -8.34 -0.58 -11.25
CA CYS A 173 -8.82 0.10 -10.05
C CYS A 173 -10.28 -0.22 -9.75
N GLN A 174 -10.70 -0.03 -8.50
CA GLN A 174 -12.11 -0.12 -8.10
C GLN A 174 -12.75 1.25 -7.94
N HIS A 175 -11.97 2.27 -7.56
CA HIS A 175 -12.42 3.66 -7.45
C HIS A 175 -11.27 4.63 -7.68
N GLY A 176 -11.60 5.90 -7.94
CA GLY A 176 -10.65 6.96 -8.27
C GLY A 176 -9.55 7.14 -7.22
N GLY A 177 -9.89 7.04 -5.94
CA GLY A 177 -8.93 7.18 -4.83
C GLY A 177 -7.77 6.16 -4.82
N GLU A 178 -7.85 5.09 -5.60
CA GLU A 178 -6.74 4.15 -5.72
C GLU A 178 -5.69 4.59 -6.74
N CYS A 179 -5.94 5.62 -7.56
CA CYS A 179 -5.11 6.01 -8.70
C CYS A 179 -4.28 7.26 -8.40
N VAL A 180 -3.06 7.34 -8.93
CA VAL A 180 -2.21 8.56 -8.83
C VAL A 180 -2.94 9.78 -9.37
N SER A 181 -3.65 9.58 -10.48
CA SER A 181 -4.50 10.57 -11.12
C SER A 181 -5.80 10.90 -10.36
N LYS A 182 -6.12 10.11 -9.33
CA LYS A 182 -7.43 10.07 -8.67
C LYS A 182 -8.60 9.67 -9.58
N ASN A 183 -8.34 9.23 -10.81
CA ASN A 183 -9.38 8.85 -11.76
C ASN A 183 -9.32 7.37 -12.08
N CYS A 184 -10.49 6.72 -11.98
CA CYS A 184 -10.68 5.31 -12.27
C CYS A 184 -11.80 5.19 -13.29
N VAL A 185 -11.47 4.83 -14.53
CA VAL A 185 -12.37 4.93 -15.69
C VAL A 185 -12.64 3.54 -16.24
N GLY A 186 -13.90 3.26 -16.58
CA GLY A 186 -14.30 2.01 -17.22
C GLY A 186 -13.69 1.87 -18.61
N VAL A 187 -13.07 0.72 -18.89
CA VAL A 187 -12.47 0.37 -20.18
C VAL A 187 -13.22 -0.81 -20.77
N GLY A 188 -13.70 -0.65 -22.02
CA GLY A 188 -14.46 -1.66 -22.77
C GLY A 188 -15.61 -1.05 -23.57
N GLN A 189 -16.25 -1.86 -24.43
CA GLN A 189 -17.49 -1.50 -25.13
C GLN A 189 -18.67 -2.28 -24.54
N GLY A 190 -18.86 -2.19 -23.21
CA GLY A 190 -20.01 -2.77 -22.53
C GLY A 190 -19.65 -3.65 -21.33
N PRO A 191 -20.66 -4.07 -20.54
CA PRO A 191 -20.46 -4.84 -19.31
C PRO A 191 -19.89 -6.25 -19.59
N PRO A 192 -19.00 -6.78 -18.73
CA PRO A 192 -18.45 -6.12 -17.53
C PRO A 192 -17.32 -5.14 -17.87
N TRP A 193 -17.44 -3.92 -17.35
CA TRP A 193 -16.41 -2.90 -17.46
C TRP A 193 -15.18 -3.29 -16.63
N THR A 194 -13.99 -3.20 -17.21
CA THR A 194 -12.76 -3.23 -16.41
C THR A 194 -12.36 -1.80 -16.10
N TYR A 195 -12.42 -1.43 -14.83
CA TYR A 195 -12.02 -0.09 -14.40
C TYR A 195 -10.50 0.00 -14.30
N LYS A 196 -9.93 1.04 -14.91
CA LYS A 196 -8.48 1.28 -14.89
C LYS A 196 -8.16 2.72 -14.56
N CYS A 197 -7.04 2.93 -13.88
CA CYS A 197 -6.53 4.25 -13.59
C CYS A 197 -6.25 4.98 -14.90
N SER A 198 -6.72 6.21 -15.00
CA SER A 198 -6.55 7.06 -16.18
C SER A 198 -6.11 8.44 -15.73
N CYS A 199 -5.29 9.16 -16.48
CA CYS A 199 -5.07 10.57 -16.17
C CYS A 199 -6.20 11.49 -16.59
N ASP A 200 -7.14 10.99 -17.39
CA ASP A 200 -8.32 11.72 -17.80
C ASP A 200 -9.54 11.15 -17.04
N PRO A 201 -10.38 12.01 -16.43
CA PRO A 201 -11.51 11.56 -15.60
C PRO A 201 -12.64 10.90 -16.40
N PHE A 202 -12.66 11.05 -17.72
CA PHE A 202 -13.76 10.61 -18.57
C PHE A 202 -13.36 9.55 -19.59
N THR A 203 -12.11 9.58 -20.05
CA THR A 203 -11.59 8.69 -21.09
C THR A 203 -10.37 7.93 -20.58
N PHE A 204 -10.22 6.68 -20.99
CA PHE A 204 -9.03 5.90 -20.62
C PHE A 204 -7.80 6.39 -21.39
N LYS A 205 -6.85 6.97 -20.65
CA LYS A 205 -5.55 7.45 -21.16
C LYS A 205 -4.43 7.04 -20.20
N THR A 206 -3.43 6.36 -20.73
CA THR A 206 -2.23 5.93 -19.98
C THR A 206 -1.07 6.91 -20.12
N SER A 207 -1.00 7.59 -21.27
CA SER A 207 -0.05 8.65 -21.58
C SER A 207 -0.73 10.01 -21.47
N CYS A 208 -0.15 10.87 -20.65
CA CYS A 208 -0.64 12.20 -20.37
C CYS A 208 0.43 13.18 -20.84
N PRO A 209 0.05 14.35 -21.37
CA PRO A 209 1.03 15.42 -21.51
C PRO A 209 1.67 15.64 -20.13
N ALA A 210 3.00 15.80 -20.10
CA ALA A 210 3.72 16.13 -18.88
C ALA A 210 2.96 17.26 -18.17
N ALA A 211 2.73 17.12 -16.87
CA ALA A 211 2.08 18.15 -16.09
C ALA A 211 2.77 19.49 -16.39
N SER A 212 2.14 20.31 -17.23
CA SER A 212 2.47 21.71 -17.29
C SER A 212 2.30 22.19 -15.86
N GLN A 213 3.35 22.84 -15.35
CA GLN A 213 3.36 23.51 -14.05
C GLN A 213 1.98 24.09 -13.74
N PRO A 214 1.52 24.05 -12.47
CA PRO A 214 0.24 24.65 -12.10
C PRO A 214 0.18 26.03 -12.75
N ALA A 215 -0.76 26.19 -13.67
CA ALA A 215 -0.94 27.46 -14.35
C ALA A 215 -1.02 28.51 -13.24
N PRO A 216 -0.28 29.63 -13.34
CA PRO A 216 -0.32 30.65 -12.31
C PRO A 216 -1.77 30.97 -12.03
N SER A 217 -2.15 30.89 -10.76
CA SER A 217 -3.46 31.24 -10.25
C SER A 217 -3.71 32.71 -10.59
N ASN A 218 -4.20 32.95 -11.80
CA ASN A 218 -4.73 34.23 -12.18
C ASN A 218 -6.15 34.25 -11.59
N PRO A 219 -6.53 35.26 -10.79
CA PRO A 219 -7.88 35.37 -10.24
C PRO A 219 -8.82 35.76 -11.37
N SER A 220 -9.15 34.80 -12.24
CA SER A 220 -10.27 34.98 -13.17
C SER A 220 -11.54 34.92 -12.34
N SER A 221 -12.21 36.07 -12.28
CA SER A 221 -13.59 36.25 -11.84
C SER A 221 -14.42 34.99 -12.06
N LYS A 222 -14.93 34.41 -10.96
CA LYS A 222 -15.81 33.25 -11.03
C LYS A 222 -17.00 33.54 -11.95
N LYS A 223 -17.33 32.58 -12.80
CA LYS A 223 -18.41 32.68 -13.79
C LYS A 223 -19.78 32.64 -13.10
N PRO A 224 -20.72 33.52 -13.46
CA PRO A 224 -22.09 33.49 -12.94
C PRO A 224 -22.86 32.25 -13.44
N ALA A 225 -24.01 31.98 -12.79
CA ALA A 225 -24.89 30.89 -13.21
C ALA A 225 -25.35 31.07 -14.68
N GLY A 226 -25.33 29.99 -15.45
CA GLY A 226 -25.70 29.95 -16.86
C GLY A 226 -24.53 29.92 -17.84
N GLU A 227 -23.34 30.36 -17.43
CA GLU A 227 -22.14 30.34 -18.28
C GLU A 227 -21.55 28.95 -18.47
N ILE A 228 -20.86 28.73 -19.59
CA ILE A 228 -20.19 27.46 -19.89
C ILE A 228 -19.00 27.28 -18.96
N CYS A 229 -18.91 26.10 -18.34
CA CYS A 229 -17.87 25.74 -17.41
C CYS A 229 -17.28 24.37 -17.74
N GLN A 230 -16.03 24.16 -17.32
CA GLN A 230 -15.40 22.82 -17.39
C GLN A 230 -15.42 22.09 -16.05
N HIS A 231 -15.39 22.83 -14.93
CA HIS A 231 -15.50 22.28 -13.59
C HIS A 231 -16.09 23.29 -12.59
N GLY A 232 -16.55 22.82 -11.44
CA GLY A 232 -17.21 23.64 -10.42
C GLY A 232 -16.38 24.82 -9.90
N GLY A 233 -15.05 24.68 -9.86
CA GLY A 233 -14.13 25.74 -9.45
C GLY A 233 -14.14 27.00 -10.33
N GLU A 234 -14.72 26.94 -11.54
CA GLU A 234 -14.89 28.11 -12.41
C GLU A 234 -16.15 28.92 -12.08
N CYS A 235 -17.11 28.36 -11.33
CA CYS A 235 -18.43 28.94 -11.11
C CYS A 235 -18.53 29.64 -9.75
N THR A 236 -19.24 30.76 -9.68
CA THR A 236 -19.49 31.50 -8.42
C THR A 236 -20.21 30.61 -7.40
N THR A 237 -21.12 29.78 -7.88
CA THR A 237 -21.90 28.81 -7.11
C THR A 237 -21.12 27.57 -6.71
N GLY A 238 -19.95 27.31 -7.33
CA GLY A 238 -19.20 26.07 -7.18
C GLY A 238 -19.76 24.88 -7.96
N ASN A 239 -20.89 25.02 -8.67
CA ASN A 239 -21.55 23.90 -9.36
C ASN A 239 -21.46 24.07 -10.89
N CYS A 240 -21.00 23.02 -11.56
CA CYS A 240 -20.91 22.93 -13.02
C CYS A 240 -21.66 21.67 -13.47
N VAL A 241 -22.85 21.84 -14.07
CA VAL A 241 -23.79 20.75 -14.35
C VAL A 241 -23.96 20.56 -15.86
N GLY A 242 -24.03 19.31 -16.31
CA GLY A 242 -24.25 18.97 -17.72
C GLY A 242 -25.69 19.28 -18.17
N VAL A 243 -25.84 19.94 -19.31
CA VAL A 243 -27.13 20.28 -19.93
C VAL A 243 -27.26 19.54 -21.26
N GLY A 244 -28.37 18.82 -21.44
CA GLY A 244 -28.69 18.04 -22.65
C GLY A 244 -29.51 16.77 -22.35
N GLN A 245 -29.98 16.08 -23.40
CA GLN A 245 -30.62 14.75 -23.30
C GLN A 245 -29.69 13.66 -23.88
N GLY A 246 -28.41 13.69 -23.47
CA GLY A 246 -27.40 12.73 -23.89
C GLY A 246 -26.13 13.37 -24.44
N PRO A 247 -25.07 12.57 -24.68
CA PRO A 247 -23.78 13.07 -25.13
C PRO A 247 -23.84 13.68 -26.55
N PRO A 248 -23.12 14.79 -26.81
CA PRO A 248 -22.22 15.48 -25.89
C PRO A 248 -22.95 16.46 -24.97
N TRP A 249 -22.61 16.39 -23.67
CA TRP A 249 -23.12 17.31 -22.66
C TRP A 249 -22.45 18.68 -22.77
N THR A 250 -23.21 19.75 -22.70
CA THR A 250 -22.66 21.10 -22.49
C THR A 250 -22.72 21.43 -21.01
N TYR A 251 -21.58 21.59 -20.36
CA TYR A 251 -21.51 21.90 -18.93
C TYR A 251 -21.68 23.40 -18.68
N ARG A 252 -22.56 23.75 -17.74
CA ARG A 252 -22.87 25.15 -17.40
C ARG A 252 -22.94 25.37 -15.89
N CYS A 253 -22.57 26.57 -15.44
CA CYS A 253 -22.64 26.96 -14.05
C CYS A 253 -24.10 26.93 -13.58
N SER A 254 -24.35 26.30 -12.44
CA SER A 254 -25.71 26.10 -11.91
C SER A 254 -25.82 26.55 -10.46
N CYS A 255 -27.01 27.01 -10.06
CA CYS A 255 -27.37 27.30 -8.68
C CYS A 255 -27.64 26.02 -7.86
N ASP A 256 -27.81 24.88 -8.53
CA ASP A 256 -28.05 23.57 -7.93
C ASP A 256 -26.94 22.59 -8.35
N ALA A 257 -26.53 21.71 -7.43
CA ALA A 257 -25.42 20.78 -7.66
C ALA A 257 -25.76 19.61 -8.59
N PHE A 258 -27.05 19.33 -8.82
CA PHE A 258 -27.53 18.13 -9.49
C PHE A 258 -28.34 18.44 -10.76
N LYS A 259 -29.00 19.60 -10.81
CA LYS A 259 -29.79 20.04 -11.97
C LYS A 259 -29.34 21.42 -12.43
N TYR A 260 -29.55 21.71 -13.71
CA TYR A 260 -29.25 23.03 -14.25
C TYR A 260 -30.33 24.05 -13.85
N VAL A 261 -29.93 25.05 -13.07
CA VAL A 261 -30.77 26.16 -12.58
C VAL A 261 -29.95 27.44 -12.66
N THR A 262 -30.51 28.47 -13.29
CA THR A 262 -29.84 29.78 -13.45
C THR A 262 -30.34 30.86 -12.49
N GLY A 263 -31.46 30.61 -11.78
CA GLY A 263 -32.02 31.49 -10.75
C GLY A 263 -31.39 31.25 -9.38
N CYS A 264 -30.33 32.01 -9.12
CA CYS A 264 -29.81 32.31 -7.79
C CYS A 264 -30.35 33.71 -7.44
#